data_AF-A0A963NMH8-F1
#
_entry.id   AF-A0A963NMH8-F1
#
_cell.length_a   1.000
_cell.length_b   1.000
_cell.length_c   1.000
_cell.angle_alpha   90.00
_cell.angle_beta   90.00
_cell.angle_gamma   90.00
#
_symmetry.space_group_name_H-M   'P 1'
#
loop_
_entity.id
_entity.type
_entity.pdbx_description
1 polymer ?
#
loop_
_entity_poly.entity_id
_entity_poly.type
_entity_poly.pdbx_seq_one_letter_code
_entity_poly.pdbx_strand_id
1 'polypeptide(L)'
;VRQGSRIRVATKYTRIASEHFADKGVHVDLIKLYGSMELAPLTGLADAIVDLVSTGKTLVANHLVEVERIMDISSRLIVNQAALKLQREPIRELIDAFARAAAA
;
A
#
# COMPACT_ATOMS: atom_id res chain seq x y z
N VAL A 1 -13.38 -3.31 -12.25
CA VAL A 1 -12.83 -4.68 -12.25
C VAL A 1 -13.96 -5.66 -12.58
N ARG A 2 -13.81 -6.55 -13.59
CA ARG A 2 -14.86 -7.51 -13.99
C ARG A 2 -14.39 -8.95 -13.78
N GLN A 3 -15.22 -9.79 -13.20
CA GLN A 3 -14.91 -11.21 -12.98
C GLN A 3 -14.59 -11.93 -14.31
N GLY A 4 -13.55 -12.76 -14.33
CA GLY A 4 -13.08 -13.47 -15.53
C GLY A 4 -12.27 -12.64 -16.53
N SER A 5 -12.04 -11.34 -16.26
CA SER A 5 -11.11 -10.52 -17.07
C SER A 5 -9.65 -10.78 -16.67
N ARG A 6 -8.74 -10.53 -17.61
CA ARG A 6 -7.28 -10.48 -17.39
C ARG A 6 -6.80 -9.05 -17.49
N ILE A 7 -6.07 -8.57 -16.49
CA ILE A 7 -5.58 -7.18 -16.43
C ILE A 7 -4.11 -7.14 -16.00
N ARG A 8 -3.32 -6.25 -16.60
CA ARG A 8 -1.94 -5.98 -16.20
C ARG A 8 -1.92 -4.90 -15.14
N VAL A 9 -1.34 -5.20 -13.98
CA VAL A 9 -1.30 -4.30 -12.84
C VAL A 9 0.13 -4.05 -12.42
N ALA A 10 0.55 -2.79 -12.46
CA ALA A 10 1.85 -2.41 -11.91
C ALA A 10 1.72 -2.05 -10.43
N THR A 11 2.60 -2.60 -9.58
CA THR A 11 2.60 -2.28 -8.14
C THR A 11 3.94 -2.52 -7.46
N LYS A 12 4.20 -1.81 -6.36
CA LYS A 12 5.21 -2.19 -5.35
C LYS A 12 4.70 -3.28 -4.40
N TYR A 13 3.37 -3.42 -4.30
CA TYR A 13 2.66 -4.22 -3.30
C TYR A 13 2.04 -5.48 -3.91
N THR A 14 2.88 -6.32 -4.53
CA THR A 14 2.42 -7.48 -5.33
C THR A 14 1.49 -8.41 -4.56
N ARG A 15 1.78 -8.68 -3.29
CA ARG A 15 0.94 -9.55 -2.45
C ARG A 15 -0.45 -8.94 -2.22
N ILE A 16 -0.51 -7.68 -1.82
CA ILE A 16 -1.78 -6.97 -1.57
C ILE A 16 -2.62 -6.90 -2.85
N ALA A 17 -2.00 -6.57 -3.99
CA ALA A 17 -2.69 -6.55 -5.27
C ALA A 17 -3.20 -7.95 -5.65
N SER A 18 -2.36 -8.99 -5.54
CA SER A 18 -2.76 -10.36 -5.84
C SER A 18 -3.97 -10.80 -5.03
N GLU A 19 -3.94 -10.57 -3.70
CA GLU A 19 -5.04 -10.92 -2.79
C GLU A 19 -6.33 -10.18 -3.19
N HIS A 20 -6.25 -8.85 -3.37
CA HIS A 20 -7.39 -8.01 -3.72
C HIS A 20 -8.11 -8.41 -5.03
N PHE A 21 -7.35 -8.81 -6.06
CA PHE A 21 -7.94 -9.24 -7.33
C PHE A 21 -8.39 -10.71 -7.31
N ALA A 22 -7.69 -11.58 -6.57
CA ALA A 22 -8.11 -12.97 -6.36
C ALA A 22 -9.47 -13.05 -5.67
N ASP A 23 -9.71 -12.21 -4.66
CA ASP A 23 -10.99 -12.13 -3.94
C ASP A 23 -12.18 -11.77 -4.85
N LYS A 24 -11.91 -11.23 -6.04
CA LYS A 24 -12.91 -10.88 -7.06
C LYS A 24 -12.98 -11.85 -8.24
N GLY A 25 -12.19 -12.92 -8.22
CA GLY A 25 -12.08 -13.85 -9.36
C GLY A 25 -11.55 -13.17 -10.62
N VAL A 26 -10.59 -12.24 -10.47
CA VAL A 26 -9.93 -11.54 -11.58
C VAL A 26 -8.50 -12.03 -11.70
N HIS A 27 -8.12 -12.45 -12.90
CA HIS A 27 -6.75 -12.85 -13.17
C HIS A 27 -5.88 -11.62 -13.43
N VAL A 28 -4.73 -11.53 -12.75
CA VAL A 28 -3.83 -10.39 -12.86
C VAL A 28 -2.44 -10.80 -13.30
N ASP A 29 -1.91 -10.05 -14.27
CA ASP A 29 -0.49 -10.06 -14.59
C ASP A 29 0.19 -8.95 -13.77
N LEU A 30 0.86 -9.34 -12.69
CA LEU A 30 1.51 -8.39 -11.80
C LEU A 30 2.88 -7.99 -12.33
N ILE A 31 3.08 -6.69 -12.50
CA ILE A 31 4.34 -6.06 -12.89
C ILE A 31 4.92 -5.39 -11.67
N LYS A 32 5.94 -6.00 -11.06
CA LYS A 32 6.60 -5.40 -9.89
C LYS A 32 7.44 -4.21 -10.33
N LEU A 33 7.14 -3.04 -9.78
CA LEU A 33 7.94 -1.82 -9.96
C LEU A 33 8.49 -1.35 -8.62
N TYR A 34 9.56 -0.54 -8.68
CA TYR A 34 10.23 0.01 -7.49
C TYR A 34 9.99 1.51 -7.33
N GLY A 35 9.36 2.18 -8.30
CA GLY A 35 9.08 3.61 -8.33
C GLY A 35 8.35 4.01 -9.61
N SER A 36 7.91 5.27 -9.67
CA SER A 36 7.25 5.88 -10.85
C SER A 36 6.11 5.04 -11.40
N MET A 37 5.18 4.65 -10.51
CA MET A 37 4.05 3.78 -10.86
C MET A 37 3.19 4.39 -11.98
N GLU A 38 3.07 5.71 -11.96
CA GLU A 38 2.26 6.52 -12.85
C GLU A 38 2.72 6.43 -14.32
N LEU A 39 3.98 6.05 -14.56
CA LEU A 39 4.50 5.83 -15.91
C LEU A 39 3.98 4.53 -16.53
N ALA A 40 3.57 3.55 -15.72
CA ALA A 40 3.17 2.25 -16.26
C ALA A 40 1.89 2.32 -17.11
N PRO A 41 0.82 3.04 -16.70
CA PRO A 41 -0.31 3.32 -17.58
C PRO A 41 0.07 4.23 -18.75
N LEU A 42 0.86 5.28 -18.50
CA LEU A 42 1.25 6.27 -19.53
C LEU A 42 1.98 5.63 -20.72
N THR A 43 2.79 4.59 -20.45
CA THR A 43 3.58 3.88 -21.46
C THR A 43 2.88 2.63 -22.01
N GLY A 44 1.68 2.30 -21.55
CA GLY A 44 0.95 1.09 -21.94
C GLY A 44 1.52 -0.22 -21.35
N LEU A 45 2.45 -0.12 -20.40
CA LEU A 45 3.03 -1.27 -19.69
C LEU A 45 1.97 -1.98 -18.83
N ALA A 46 1.11 -1.22 -18.16
CA ALA A 46 0.04 -1.74 -17.32
C ALA A 46 -1.29 -1.04 -17.62
N ASP A 47 -2.39 -1.75 -17.39
CA ASP A 47 -3.73 -1.19 -17.57
C ASP A 47 -4.19 -0.42 -16.30
N ALA A 48 -3.62 -0.77 -15.14
CA ALA A 48 -3.88 -0.11 -13.86
C ALA A 48 -2.66 -0.15 -12.94
N ILE A 49 -2.69 0.67 -11.89
CA ILE A 49 -1.72 0.63 -10.80
C ILE A 49 -2.41 0.32 -9.47
N VAL A 50 -1.66 -0.32 -8.57
CA VAL A 50 -1.98 -0.37 -7.15
C VAL A 50 -0.85 0.32 -6.40
N ASP A 51 -1.16 1.44 -5.77
CA ASP A 51 -0.18 2.23 -5.03
C ASP A 51 -0.80 2.93 -3.81
N LEU A 52 0.06 3.40 -2.93
CA LEU A 52 -0.34 4.22 -1.79
C LEU A 52 -0.62 5.66 -2.25
N VAL A 53 -1.79 6.17 -1.89
CA VAL A 53 -2.19 7.56 -2.18
C VAL A 53 -2.69 8.27 -0.93
N SER A 54 -2.55 9.60 -0.89
CA SER A 54 -3.02 10.43 0.22
C SER A 54 -4.13 11.38 -0.24
N THR A 55 -3.79 12.55 -0.76
CA THR A 55 -4.80 13.56 -1.19
C THR A 55 -5.24 13.40 -2.65
N GLY A 56 -4.78 12.35 -3.35
CA GLY A 56 -5.05 12.15 -4.78
C GLY A 56 -4.37 13.13 -5.75
N LYS A 57 -3.71 14.20 -5.26
CA LYS A 57 -3.06 15.22 -6.10
C LYS A 57 -2.08 14.63 -7.12
N THR A 58 -1.27 13.65 -6.72
CA THR A 58 -0.30 12.99 -7.60
C THR A 58 -0.98 12.20 -8.72
N LEU A 59 -2.14 11.58 -8.46
CA LEU A 59 -2.90 10.86 -9.49
C LEU A 59 -3.40 11.83 -10.55
N VAL A 60 -4.01 12.94 -10.13
CA VAL A 60 -4.56 13.97 -11.04
C VAL A 60 -3.46 14.55 -11.92
N ALA A 61 -2.29 14.83 -11.36
CA ALA A 61 -1.13 15.34 -12.10
C ALA A 61 -0.65 14.39 -13.22
N ASN A 62 -0.97 13.10 -13.12
CA ASN A 62 -0.61 12.06 -14.10
C ASN A 62 -1.82 11.55 -14.89
N HIS A 63 -2.93 12.30 -14.90
CA HIS A 63 -4.18 11.91 -15.58
C HIS A 63 -4.75 10.56 -15.11
N LEU A 64 -4.47 10.20 -13.86
CA LEU A 64 -5.01 9.00 -13.20
C LEU A 64 -6.21 9.37 -12.33
N VAL A 65 -7.11 8.42 -12.19
CA VAL A 65 -8.26 8.50 -11.30
C VAL A 65 -8.23 7.33 -10.32
N GLU A 66 -8.55 7.59 -9.06
CA GLU A 66 -8.75 6.54 -8.07
C GLU A 66 -10.05 5.81 -8.42
N VAL A 67 -9.91 4.55 -8.84
CA VAL A 67 -11.05 3.72 -9.26
C VAL A 67 -11.60 2.87 -8.12
N GLU A 68 -10.76 2.57 -7.13
CA GLU A 68 -11.10 1.68 -6.04
C GLU A 68 -10.13 1.81 -4.87
N ARG A 69 -10.68 1.79 -3.65
CA ARG A 69 -9.92 1.75 -2.41
C ARG A 69 -9.79 0.32 -1.91
N ILE A 70 -8.54 -0.10 -1.66
CA ILE A 70 -8.22 -1.47 -1.24
C ILE A 70 -8.25 -1.61 0.29
N MET A 71 -7.54 -0.73 0.99
CA MET A 71 -7.47 -0.73 2.45
C MET A 71 -7.03 0.64 2.96
N ASP A 72 -7.43 0.97 4.18
CA ASP A 72 -6.89 2.13 4.90
C ASP A 72 -5.55 1.75 5.56
N ILE A 73 -4.62 2.69 5.61
CA ILE A 73 -3.30 2.48 6.22
C ILE A 73 -3.05 3.44 7.38
N SER A 74 -2.17 3.03 8.29
CA SER A 74 -1.72 3.83 9.43
C SER A 74 -0.27 3.51 9.73
N SER A 75 0.47 4.50 10.24
CA SER A 75 1.79 4.26 10.81
C SER A 75 1.65 3.50 12.13
N ARG A 76 2.53 2.51 12.36
CA ARG A 76 2.53 1.68 13.57
C ARG A 76 3.92 1.65 14.19
N LEU A 77 4.00 1.75 15.52
CA LEU A 77 5.23 1.51 16.26
C LEU A 77 5.43 0.00 16.40
N ILE A 78 6.53 -0.50 15.84
CA ILE A 78 6.90 -1.92 15.93
C ILE A 78 8.10 -2.06 16.87
N VAL A 79 7.98 -2.96 17.86
CA VAL A 79 9.00 -3.18 18.87
C VAL A 79 9.48 -4.63 18.82
N ASN A 80 10.79 -4.82 18.85
CA ASN A 80 11.38 -6.14 18.97
C ASN A 80 11.07 -6.76 20.35
N GLN A 81 10.59 -8.01 20.36
CA GLN A 81 10.16 -8.67 21.60
C GLN A 81 11.29 -8.91 22.61
N ALA A 82 12.51 -9.21 22.14
CA ALA A 82 13.66 -9.42 23.01
C ALA A 82 14.12 -8.08 23.63
N ALA A 83 14.18 -7.03 22.83
CA ALA A 83 14.47 -5.68 23.31
C ALA A 83 13.44 -5.24 24.37
N LEU A 84 12.14 -5.46 24.13
CA LEU A 84 11.08 -5.14 25.09
C LEU A 84 11.24 -5.85 26.45
N LYS A 85 11.82 -7.06 26.46
CA LYS A 85 12.08 -7.82 27.69
C LYS A 85 13.34 -7.35 28.41
N LEU A 86 14.41 -7.07 27.66
CA LEU A 86 15.74 -6.73 28.21
C LEU A 86 15.88 -5.26 28.58
N GLN A 87 15.19 -4.36 27.86
CA GLN A 87 15.26 -2.90 28.02
C GLN A 87 13.87 -2.34 28.31
N ARG A 88 13.17 -2.97 29.26
CA ARG A 88 11.75 -2.74 29.50
C ARG A 88 11.42 -1.27 29.80
N GLU A 89 12.13 -0.65 30.74
CA GLU A 89 11.82 0.71 31.20
C GLU A 89 11.98 1.76 30.08
N PRO A 90 13.14 1.89 29.40
CA PRO A 90 13.28 2.88 28.33
C PRO A 90 12.30 2.67 27.16
N ILE A 91 12.05 1.41 26.79
CA ILE A 91 11.10 1.10 25.71
C ILE A 91 9.66 1.43 26.13
N ARG A 92 9.30 1.19 27.40
CA ARG A 92 7.98 1.55 27.94
C ARG A 92 7.75 3.05 27.86
N GLU A 93 8.74 3.85 28.27
CA GLU A 93 8.68 5.31 28.19
C GLU A 93 8.46 5.79 26.75
N LEU A 94 9.17 5.18 25.78
CA LEU A 94 9.01 5.50 24.37
C LEU A 94 7.60 5.13 23.86
N ILE A 95 7.11 3.94 24.19
CA ILE A 95 5.74 3.50 23.85
C ILE A 95 4.72 4.50 24.39
N ASP A 96 4.84 4.87 25.66
CA ASP A 96 3.89 5.78 26.31
C ASP A 96 3.96 7.20 25.71
N ALA A 97 5.16 7.65 25.28
CA ALA A 97 5.33 8.92 24.58
C ALA A 97 4.63 8.93 23.21
N PHE A 98 4.83 7.89 22.40
CA PHE A 98 4.13 7.75 21.11
C PHE A 98 2.62 7.62 21.29
N ALA A 99 2.17 6.88 22.31
CA ALA A 99 0.75 6.70 22.60
C ALA A 99 0.07 8.04 22.95
N ARG A 100 0.71 8.89 23.76
CA ARG A 100 0.21 10.24 24.06
C ARG A 100 0.19 11.13 22.82
N ALA A 101 1.27 11.14 22.03
CA ALA A 101 1.36 11.97 20.84
C ALA A 101 0.37 11.59 19.73
N ALA A 102 0.05 10.30 19.61
CA ALA A 102 -0.91 9.81 18.61
C ALA A 102 -2.39 9.97 19.03
N ALA A 103 -2.65 10.21 20.32
CA ALA A 103 -4.00 10.44 20.84
C ALA A 103 -4.41 11.93 20.86
N ALA A 104 -3.46 12.83 20.61
CA ALA A 104 -3.67 14.28 20.46
C ALA A 104 -4.00 14.63 19.00
#